data_AF-A0AAD9INC6-F1
#
_entry.id   AF-A0AAD9INC6-F1
#
_cell.length_a   1.000
_cell.length_b   1.000
_cell.length_c   1.000
_cell.angle_alpha   90.00
_cell.angle_beta   90.00
_cell.angle_gamma   90.00
#
_symmetry.space_group_name_H-M   'P 1'
#
loop_
_entity.id
_entity.type
_entity.pdbx_description
1 polymer ?
#
loop_
_entity_poly.entity_id
_entity_poly.type
_entity_poly.pdbx_seq_one_letter_code
_entity_poly.pdbx_strand_id
1 'polypeptide(L)' 'MHEEMRRNKVDMAFRDQCVDKLVTLNKCRRASFFLPWKCEHERHEHEKCEYIEYKKRVALATAEHERQA' A
#
# COMPACT_ATOMS: atom_id res chain seq x y z
N MET A 1 -3.58 -10.89 11.18
CA MET A 1 -2.86 -9.70 10.69
C MET A 1 -1.34 -9.75 10.92
N HIS A 2 -0.78 -9.54 12.12
CA HIS A 2 0.69 -9.48 12.29
C HIS A 2 1.44 -10.77 11.89
N GLU A 3 0.87 -11.94 12.19
CA GLU A 3 1.44 -13.22 11.75
C GLU A 3 1.40 -13.41 10.24
N GLU A 4 0.37 -12.89 9.56
CA GLU A 4 0.25 -12.98 8.11
C GLU A 4 1.29 -12.09 7.41
N MET A 5 1.62 -10.93 7.99
CA MET A 5 2.70 -10.08 7.52
C MET A 5 4.07 -10.72 7.68
N ARG A 6 4.29 -11.44 8.79
CA ARG A 6 5.52 -12.23 8.99
C ARG A 6 5.60 -13.40 8.02
N ARG A 7 4.50 -14.13 7.80
CA ARG A 7 4.42 -15.25 6.87
C ARG A 7 4.74 -14.83 5.43
N ASN A 8 4.26 -13.67 5.03
CA ASN A 8 4.50 -13.14 3.69
C ASN A 8 5.83 -12.38 3.55
N LYS A 9 6.65 -12.34 4.60
CA LYS A 9 7.97 -11.68 4.64
C LYS A 9 7.91 -10.23 4.16
N VAL A 10 6.88 -9.50 4.60
CA VAL A 10 6.74 -8.07 4.29
C VAL A 10 7.75 -7.28 5.12
N ASP A 11 8.58 -6.50 4.44
CA ASP A 11 9.56 -5.61 5.08
C ASP A 11 8.87 -4.52 5.90
N MET A 12 9.54 -4.00 6.94
CA MET A 12 8.94 -3.04 7.87
C MET A 12 8.39 -1.79 7.19
N ALA A 13 9.03 -1.32 6.11
CA ALA A 13 8.58 -0.14 5.38
C ALA A 13 7.18 -0.31 4.75
N PHE A 14 6.79 -1.53 4.40
CA PHE A 14 5.52 -1.84 3.72
C PHE A 14 4.44 -2.40 4.65
N ARG A 15 4.63 -2.30 5.98
CA ARG A 15 3.63 -2.72 6.98
C ARG A 15 2.68 -1.58 7.32
N ASP A 16 2.05 -1.03 6.30
CA ASP A 16 1.04 0.01 6.42
C ASP A 16 -0.38 -0.60 6.45
N GLN A 17 -1.41 0.26 6.42
CA GLN A 17 -2.81 -0.19 6.39
C GLN A 17 -3.18 -0.86 5.06
N CYS A 18 -2.40 -0.67 3.99
CA CYS A 18 -2.66 -1.14 2.63
C CYS A 18 -1.96 -2.47 2.29
N VAL A 19 -1.29 -3.08 3.26
CA VAL A 19 -0.45 -4.27 3.09
C VAL A 19 -1.19 -5.51 2.56
N ASP A 20 -2.50 -5.62 2.79
CA ASP A 20 -3.31 -6.74 2.29
C ASP A 20 -3.39 -6.75 0.75
N LYS A 21 -3.51 -5.57 0.13
CA LYS A 21 -3.47 -5.40 -1.32
C LYS A 21 -2.07 -5.66 -1.87
N LEU A 22 -1.03 -5.24 -1.15
CA LEU A 22 0.36 -5.52 -1.55
C LEU A 22 0.67 -7.01 -1.59
N VAL A 23 0.18 -7.78 -0.63
CA VAL A 23 0.31 -9.24 -0.62
C VAL A 23 -0.36 -9.85 -1.85
N THR A 24 -1.56 -9.41 -2.20
CA THR A 24 -2.30 -9.91 -3.37
C THR A 24 -1.56 -9.58 -4.67
N LEU A 25 -1.07 -8.35 -4.80
CA LEU A 25 -0.23 -7.92 -5.92
C LEU A 25 1.05 -8.75 -6.05
N ASN A 26 1.73 -9.03 -4.94
CA ASN A 26 2.95 -9.83 -4.95
C ASN A 26 2.70 -11.29 -5.29
N LYS A 27 1.54 -11.86 -4.92
CA LYS A 27 1.13 -13.20 -5.37
C LYS A 27 0.94 -13.21 -6.89
N CYS A 28 0.23 -12.22 -7.45
CA CYS A 28 0.02 -12.12 -8.89
C CYS A 28 1.36 -11.91 -9.64
N ARG A 29 2.22 -11.01 -9.16
CA ARG A 29 3.56 -10.76 -9.74
C ARG A 29 4.43 -12.01 -9.76
N ARG A 30 4.44 -12.81 -8.69
CA ARG A 30 5.19 -14.08 -8.67
C ARG A 30 4.60 -15.12 -9.63
N ALA A 31 3.28 -15.19 -9.75
CA ALA A 31 2.62 -16.11 -10.68
C ALA A 31 2.82 -15.72 -12.15
N SER A 32 2.87 -14.42 -12.44
CA SER A 32 3.04 -13.88 -13.80
C SER A 32 4.49 -13.57 -14.17
N PHE A 33 5.48 -13.97 -13.35
CA PHE A 33 6.90 -13.65 -13.56
C PHE A 33 7.18 -12.15 -13.75
N PHE A 34 6.44 -11.29 -13.02
CA PHE A 34 6.60 -9.84 -13.03
C PHE A 34 6.38 -9.18 -14.39
N LEU A 35 5.58 -9.80 -15.27
CA LEU A 35 5.21 -9.19 -16.55
C LEU A 35 4.42 -7.89 -16.33
N PRO A 36 4.80 -6.77 -16.97
CA PRO A 36 4.26 -5.45 -16.65
C PRO A 36 2.79 -5.24 -17.07
N TRP A 37 2.29 -6.03 -18.03
CA TRP A 37 0.90 -5.99 -18.51
C TRP A 37 -0.03 -6.95 -17.76
N LYS A 38 0.49 -7.72 -16.80
CA LYS A 38 -0.32 -8.59 -15.94
C LYS A 38 -0.39 -7.97 -14.55
N CYS A 39 -1.52 -8.17 -13.87
CA CYS A 39 -1.79 -7.66 -12.52
C CYS A 39 -2.06 -6.14 -12.41
N GLU A 40 -2.58 -5.50 -13.48
CA GLU A 40 -2.91 -4.07 -13.43
C GLU A 40 -4.01 -3.74 -12.43
N HIS A 41 -4.98 -4.64 -12.26
CA HIS A 41 -6.10 -4.42 -11.35
C HIS A 41 -5.62 -4.39 -9.89
N GLU A 42 -4.87 -5.40 -9.48
CA GLU A 42 -4.29 -5.50 -8.14
C GLU A 42 -3.30 -4.35 -7.87
N ARG A 43 -2.57 -3.89 -8.89
CA ARG A 43 -1.71 -2.72 -8.79
C ARG A 43 -2.53 -1.46 -8.53
N HIS A 44 -3.58 -1.23 -9.30
CA HIS A 44 -4.45 -0.07 -9.13
C HIS A 44 -5.18 -0.07 -7.78
N GLU A 45 -5.60 -1.24 -7.28
CA GLU A 45 -6.19 -1.35 -5.94
C GLU A 45 -5.20 -0.96 -4.83
N HIS A 46 -3.94 -1.40 -4.94
CA HIS A 46 -2.88 -1.01 -4.02
C HIS A 46 -2.61 0.50 -4.06
N GLU A 47 -2.41 1.06 -5.26
CA GLU A 47 -2.15 2.49 -5.47
C GLU A 47 -3.31 3.37 -4.96
N LYS A 48 -4.55 2.94 -5.18
CA LYS A 48 -5.74 3.64 -4.67
C LYS A 48 -5.75 3.69 -3.14
N CYS A 49 -5.36 2.60 -2.48
CA CYS A 49 -5.27 2.56 -1.02
C CYS A 49 -4.20 3.54 -0.50
N GLU A 50 -2.99 3.50 -1.08
CA GLU A 50 -1.91 4.42 -0.73
C GLU A 50 -2.29 5.88 -0.96
N TYR A 51 -3.02 6.17 -2.03
CA TYR A 51 -3.50 7.51 -2.33
C TYR A 51 -4.49 8.04 -1.28
N ILE A 52 -5.38 7.19 -0.77
CA ILE A 52 -6.30 7.57 0.31
C ILE A 52 -5.53 7.86 1.59
N GLU A 53 -4.56 7.03 1.94
CA GLU A 53 -3.68 7.25 3.10
C GLU A 53 -2.86 8.53 2.98
N TYR A 54 -2.32 8.81 1.79
CA TYR A 54 -1.60 10.04 1.50
C TYR A 54 -2.49 11.27 1.72
N LYS A 55 -3.73 11.26 1.20
CA LYS A 55 -4.68 12.36 1.40
C LYS A 55 -4.97 12.64 2.87
N LYS A 56 -5.09 11.60 3.70
CA LYS A 56 -5.27 11.76 5.14
C LYS A 56 -4.07 12.47 5.77
N ARG A 57 -2.84 12.07 5.40
CA ARG A 57 -1.61 12.69 5.91
C ARG A 57 -1.47 14.15 5.47
N VAL A 58 -1.82 14.45 4.22
CA VAL A 58 -1.83 15.82 3.71
C VAL A 58 -2.84 16.68 4.50
N ALA A 59 -4.06 16.18 4.71
CA ALA A 59 -5.07 16.91 5.48
C ALA A 59 -4.62 17.20 6.92
N LEU A 60 -3.92 16.25 7.56
CA LEU A 60 -3.33 16.47 8.89
C LEU A 60 -2.23 17.53 8.86
N ALA A 61 -1.33 17.48 7.88
CA ALA A 61 -0.25 18.45 7.72
C ALA A 61 -0.78 19.86 7.43
N THR A 62 -1.82 19.98 6.58
CA THR A 62 -2.48 21.26 6.30
C THR A 62 -3.14 21.82 7.55
N ALA A 63 -3.88 21.00 8.31
CA ALA A 63 -4.50 21.43 9.55
C ALA A 63 -3.47 21.84 10.63
N GLU A 64 -2.30 21.22 10.65
CA GLU A 64 -1.20 21.62 11.54
C GLU A 64 -0.59 22.96 11.10
N HIS A 65 -0.34 23.14 9.81
CA HIS A 65 0.15 24.40 9.25
C HIS A 65 -0.81 25.57 9.55
N GLU A 66 -2.12 25.35 9.42
CA GLU A 66 -3.15 26.35 9.76
C GLU A 66 -3.20 26.70 11.25
N ARG A 67 -2.87 25.76 12.16
CA ARG A 67 -2.80 26.05 13.61
C ARG A 67 -1.56 26.84 13.99
N GLN A 68 -0.51 26.75 13.19
CA GLN A 68 0.76 27.45 13.41
C GLN A 68 0.76 28.86 12.79
N ALA A 69 -0.21 29.18 11.93
CA ALA A 69 -0.43 30.50 11.33
C ALA A 69 -1.37 31.36 12.19
#